data_AF-A0A699S5J7-F1
#
_entry.id   AF-A0A699S5J7-F1
#
_cell.length_a   1.000
_cell.length_b   1.000
_cell.length_c   1.000
_cell.angle_alpha   90.00
_cell.angle_beta   90.00
_cell.angle_gamma   90.00
#
_symmetry.space_group_name_H-M   'P 1'
#
loop_
_entity.id
_entity.type
_entity.pdbx_description
1 polymer ?
#
loop_
_entity_poly.entity_id
_entity_poly.type
_entity_poly.pdbx_seq_one_letter_code
_entity_poly.pdbx_strand_id
1 'polypeptide(L)'
;AAVKNMMIDEFCLIEEVQRLEDELRHLKLRDTNIAAYTERFNKLALLCPDVVANEKKKVELYIKGLPEVIKGGQLHQSCYA
;
A
#
# COMPACT_ATOMS: atom_id res chain seq x y z
N ALA A 1 -31.42 6.97 20.77
CA ALA A 1 -31.22 6.71 19.33
C ALA A 1 -29.93 7.37 18.80
N ALA A 2 -29.68 8.66 19.06
CA ALA A 2 -28.48 9.38 18.58
C ALA A 2 -27.13 8.71 18.95
N VAL A 3 -26.96 8.28 20.21
CA VAL A 3 -25.72 7.61 20.67
C VAL A 3 -25.43 6.32 19.90
N LYS A 4 -26.46 5.53 19.56
CA LYS A 4 -26.30 4.27 18.82
C LYS A 4 -25.80 4.52 17.39
N ASN A 5 -26.28 5.59 16.74
CA ASN A 5 -25.85 5.94 15.39
C ASN A 5 -24.41 6.45 15.38
N MET A 6 -24.02 7.29 16.35
CA MET A 6 -22.63 7.74 16.48
C MET A 6 -21.64 6.57 16.65
N MET A 7 -21.99 5.58 17.47
CA MET A 7 -21.15 4.39 17.66
C MET A 7 -21.01 3.56 16.38
N ILE A 8 -22.09 3.44 15.59
CA ILE A 8 -22.06 2.74 14.29
C ILE A 8 -21.19 3.51 13.30
N ASP A 9 -21.32 4.83 13.25
CA ASP A 9 -20.53 5.69 12.36
C ASP A 9 -19.04 5.64 12.73
N GLU A 10 -18.69 5.76 14.02
CA GLU A 10 -17.31 5.63 14.49
C GLU A 10 -16.71 4.25 14.21
N PHE A 11 -17.47 3.18 14.46
CA PHE A 11 -17.02 1.82 14.18
C PHE A 11 -16.81 1.59 12.67
N CYS A 12 -17.74 2.06 11.83
CA CYS A 12 -17.63 1.98 10.38
C CYS A 12 -16.40 2.76 9.88
N LEU A 13 -16.13 3.94 10.42
CA LEU A 13 -14.94 4.72 10.08
C LEU A 13 -13.64 3.99 10.47
N ILE A 14 -13.62 3.30 11.62
CA ILE A 14 -12.46 2.49 12.04
C ILE A 14 -12.22 1.34 11.06
N GLU A 15 -13.26 0.61 10.67
CA GLU A 15 -13.16 -0.50 9.70
C GLU A 15 -12.65 -0.02 8.34
N GLU A 16 -13.15 1.12 7.86
CA GLU A 16 -12.71 1.71 6.59
C GLU A 16 -11.24 2.12 6.63
N VAL A 17 -10.78 2.73 7.73
CA VAL A 17 -9.36 3.06 7.92
C VAL A 17 -8.51 1.79 7.92
N GLN A 18 -8.88 0.77 8.69
CA GLN A 18 -8.17 -0.51 8.73
C GLN A 18 -8.08 -1.16 7.34
N ARG A 19 -9.18 -1.12 6.57
CA ARG A 19 -9.20 -1.66 5.21
C ARG A 19 -8.20 -0.93 4.29
N LEU A 20 -8.14 0.40 4.37
CA LEU A 20 -7.20 1.20 3.58
C LEU A 20 -5.74 0.94 3.99
N GLU A 21 -5.48 0.80 5.29
CA GLU A 21 -4.14 0.45 5.78
C GLU A 21 -3.69 -0.93 5.29
N ASP A 22 -4.59 -1.91 5.33
CA ASP A 22 -4.32 -3.26 4.85
C ASP A 22 -4.14 -3.28 3.34
N GLU A 23 -4.91 -2.49 2.60
CA GLU A 23 -4.69 -2.32 1.18
C GLU A 23 -3.29 -1.77 0.91
N LEU A 24 -2.84 -0.75 1.65
CA LEU A 24 -1.51 -0.19 1.50
C LEU A 24 -0.40 -1.21 1.81
N ARG A 25 -0.54 -1.99 2.89
CA ARG A 25 0.43 -3.02 3.30
C ARG A 25 0.58 -4.16 2.30
N HIS A 26 -0.47 -4.42 1.52
CA HIS A 26 -0.55 -5.53 0.57
C HIS A 26 -0.64 -5.08 -0.90
N LEU A 27 -0.47 -3.78 -1.17
CA LEU A 27 -0.54 -3.23 -2.52
C LEU A 27 0.58 -3.84 -3.37
N LYS A 28 0.20 -4.47 -4.48
CA LYS A 28 1.13 -5.06 -5.45
C LYS A 28 0.89 -4.47 -6.82
N LEU A 29 1.96 -4.26 -7.57
CA LEU A 29 1.86 -3.99 -9.00
C LEU A 29 1.30 -5.27 -9.67
N ARG A 30 0.08 -5.19 -10.22
CA ARG A 30 -0.61 -6.34 -10.83
C ARG A 30 -0.21 -6.57 -12.29
N ASP A 31 0.03 -5.48 -13.02
CA ASP A 31 0.41 -5.51 -14.44
C ASP A 31 1.75 -4.78 -14.64
N THR A 32 1.95 -4.12 -15.77
CA THR A 32 3.10 -3.24 -16.04
C THR A 32 2.79 -1.75 -15.84
N ASN A 33 1.61 -1.42 -15.34
CA ASN A 33 1.20 -0.02 -15.15
C ASN A 33 1.76 0.57 -13.85
N ILE A 34 3.03 0.96 -13.90
CA ILE A 34 3.73 1.63 -12.78
C ILE A 34 3.00 2.93 -12.40
N ALA A 35 2.52 3.70 -13.37
CA ALA A 35 1.86 4.98 -13.10
C ALA A 35 0.62 4.81 -12.21
N ALA A 36 -0.26 3.85 -12.54
CA ALA A 36 -1.44 3.55 -11.74
C ALA A 36 -1.08 3.01 -10.34
N TYR A 37 -0.02 2.20 -10.23
CA TYR A 37 0.48 1.72 -8.95
C TYR A 37 0.99 2.89 -8.08
N THR A 38 1.81 3.78 -8.65
CA THR A 38 2.33 4.96 -7.93
C THR A 38 1.21 5.90 -7.50
N GLU A 39 0.23 6.14 -8.37
CA GLU A 39 -0.93 6.97 -8.04
C GLU A 39 -1.73 6.37 -6.89
N ARG A 40 -2.04 5.07 -6.94
CA ARG A 40 -2.78 4.37 -5.88
C ARG A 40 -2.01 4.35 -4.57
N PHE A 41 -0.70 4.07 -4.62
CA PHE A 41 0.16 4.08 -3.44
C PHE A 41 0.18 5.46 -2.78
N ASN A 42 0.35 6.53 -3.56
CA ASN A 42 0.36 7.90 -3.03
C ASN A 42 -0.97 8.28 -2.39
N LYS A 43 -2.10 7.91 -3.01
CA LYS A 43 -3.44 8.13 -2.42
C LYS A 43 -3.59 7.41 -1.08
N LEU A 44 -3.20 6.14 -1.01
CA LEU A 44 -3.28 5.36 0.23
C LEU A 44 -2.30 5.89 1.31
N ALA A 45 -1.09 6.29 0.93
CA ALA A 45 -0.11 6.86 1.84
C ALA A 45 -0.57 8.20 2.47
N LEU A 46 -1.36 8.99 1.73
CA LEU A 46 -2.00 10.21 2.25
C LEU A 46 -3.13 9.90 3.24
N LEU A 47 -3.90 8.83 3.00
CA LEU A 47 -5.01 8.42 3.85
C LEU A 47 -4.55 7.69 5.13
N CYS A 48 -3.38 7.04 5.08
CA CYS A 48 -2.86 6.19 6.14
C CYS A 48 -1.46 6.62 6.60
N PRO A 49 -1.28 7.87 7.11
CA PRO A 49 0.04 8.41 7.44
C PRO A 49 0.79 7.57 8.51
N ASP A 50 0.07 6.93 9.43
CA ASP A 50 0.65 6.09 10.48
C ASP A 50 1.35 4.83 9.92
N VAL A 51 0.83 4.30 8.81
CA VAL A 51 1.44 3.16 8.12
C VAL A 51 2.76 3.57 7.47
N VAL A 52 2.84 4.81 6.96
CA VAL A 52 4.02 5.40 6.29
C VAL A 52 4.72 6.46 7.15
N ALA A 53 4.78 6.24 8.48
CA ALA A 53 5.22 7.21 9.49
C ALA A 53 6.58 7.90 9.24
N ASN A 54 7.42 7.37 8.35
CA ASN A 54 8.63 8.04 7.88
C ASN A 54 8.96 7.66 6.43
N GLU A 55 9.84 8.43 5.81
CA GLU A 55 10.22 8.26 4.40
C GLU A 55 10.85 6.88 4.14
N LYS A 56 11.65 6.35 5.07
CA LYS A 56 12.25 5.01 4.94
C LYS A 56 11.17 3.93 4.82
N LYS A 57 10.19 3.93 5.72
CA LYS A 57 9.09 2.96 5.74
C LYS A 57 8.20 3.09 4.51
N LYS A 58 7.97 4.32 4.04
CA LYS A 58 7.26 4.60 2.80
C LYS A 58 7.97 3.99 1.59
N VAL A 59 9.28 4.19 1.46
CA VAL A 59 10.09 3.62 0.38
C VAL A 59 10.12 2.09 0.45
N GLU A 60 10.29 1.52 1.65
CA GLU A 60 10.27 0.06 1.85
C GLU A 60 8.94 -0.57 1.42
N LEU A 61 7.80 0.03 1.79
CA LEU A 61 6.47 -0.45 1.38
C LEU A 61 6.26 -0.36 -0.13
N TYR A 62 6.69 0.75 -0.74
CA TYR A 62 6.61 0.93 -2.18
C TYR A 62 7.42 -0.15 -2.92
N ILE A 63 8.67 -0.38 -2.51
CA ILE A 63 9.53 -1.41 -3.12
C ILE A 63 8.95 -2.81 -2.89
N LYS A 64 8.41 -3.10 -1.70
CA LYS A 64 7.81 -4.40 -1.37
C LYS A 64 6.69 -4.80 -2.34
N GLY A 65 5.92 -3.83 -2.85
CA GLY A 65 4.84 -4.08 -3.81
C GLY A 65 5.29 -4.28 -5.26
N LEU A 66 6.56 -4.04 -5.57
CA LEU A 66 7.11 -4.25 -6.92
C LEU A 66 7.49 -5.73 -7.16
N PRO A 67 7.36 -6.23 -8.40
CA PRO A 67 7.84 -7.54 -8.79
C PRO A 67 9.38 -7.58 -8.84
N GLU A 68 9.96 -8.75 -8.57
CA GLU A 68 11.42 -8.97 -8.51
C GLU A 68 12.16 -8.60 -9.82
N VAL A 69 11.47 -8.71 -10.96
CA VAL A 69 12.00 -8.30 -12.27
C VAL A 69 12.34 -6.80 -12.31
N ILE A 70 11.56 -5.96 -11.64
CA ILE A 70 11.81 -4.51 -11.55
C ILE A 70 12.89 -4.20 -10.50
N LYS A 71 13.01 -5.03 -9.46
CA LYS A 71 14.03 -4.86 -8.41
C LYS A 71 15.45 -5.21 -8.87
N GLY A 72 15.62 -5.71 -10.09
CA GLY A 72 16.93 -5.97 -10.69
C GLY A 72 17.57 -7.31 -10.28
N GLY A 73 16.85 -8.19 -9.56
CA GLY A 73 17.40 -9.45 -9.06
C GLY A 73 17.53 -10.57 -10.11
N GLN A 74 16.73 -10.55 -11.18
CA GLN A 74 16.68 -11.68 -12.15
C GLN A 74 17.67 -11.59 -13.31
N LEU A 75 18.22 -10.40 -13.62
CA LEU A 75 19.17 -10.26 -14.73
C LEU A 75 20.53 -10.92 -14.43
N HIS A 76 20.85 -11.17 -13.16
CA HIS A 76 22.12 -11.80 -12.79
C HIS A 76 22.14 -13.32 -13.04
N GLN A 77 20.99 -14.01 -13.05
CA GLN A 77 20.92 -15.47 -13.23
C GLN A 77 20.84 -15.92 -14.70
N SER A 78 20.37 -15.05 -15.60
CA SER A 78 20.33 -15.34 -17.04
C SER A 78 21.71 -15.35 -17.71
N CYS A 79 22.75 -14.81 -17.06
CA CYS A 79 24.11 -14.79 -17.60
C CYS A 79 24.95 -16.02 -17.21
N TYR A 80 24.38 -16.96 -16.44
CA TYR A 80 25.05 -18.19 -16.00
C TYR A 80 24.35 -19.48 -16.51
N ALA A 81 23.46 -19.37 -17.50
CA ALA A 81 22.83 -20.49 -18.19
C ALA A 81 23.31 -20.58 -19.64
#